data_AF-A0A7S7TVH9-F1
#
_entry.id   AF-A0A7S7TVH9-F1
#
_cell.length_a   1.000
_cell.length_b   1.000
_cell.length_c   1.000
_cell.angle_alpha   90.00
_cell.angle_beta   90.00
_cell.angle_gamma   90.00
#
_symmetry.space_group_name_H-M   'P 1'
#
loop_
_entity.id
_entity.type
_entity.pdbx_description
1 polymer ?
#
loop_
_entity_poly.entity_id
_entity_poly.type
_entity_poly.pdbx_seq_one_letter_code
_entity_poly.pdbx_strand_id
1 'polypeptide(L)'
;MPLHLERVEWTQSPPLAPGDGPIDVDHLRRMTLGDPALEREVLAMFSTQSARILGELAALPPEAPTHAHTLKGSARAIGAFGVAEAAANLETALSGGSDPAQPLAALGAAIAEARTAIELILGRP
;
A
#
# COMPACT_ATOMS: atom_id res chain seq x y z
N MET A 1 1.00 -51.95 -24.61
CA MET A 1 2.31 -51.32 -24.84
C MET A 1 2.14 -50.27 -25.95
N PRO A 2 2.42 -48.97 -25.77
CA PRO A 2 2.57 -48.16 -24.55
C PRO A 2 1.53 -47.02 -24.46
N LEU A 3 1.44 -46.41 -23.28
CA LEU A 3 0.65 -45.21 -22.98
C LEU A 3 1.41 -43.98 -23.49
N HIS A 4 0.81 -43.20 -24.39
CA HIS A 4 1.30 -41.87 -24.75
C HIS A 4 0.40 -40.85 -24.04
N LEU A 5 0.71 -40.56 -22.77
CA LEU A 5 0.17 -39.37 -22.13
C LEU A 5 1.25 -38.30 -22.19
N GLU A 6 0.95 -37.28 -23.00
CA GLU A 6 1.67 -36.04 -23.09
C GLU A 6 2.01 -35.50 -21.70
N ARG A 7 3.30 -35.21 -21.54
CA ARG A 7 3.87 -34.57 -20.37
C ARG A 7 3.29 -33.16 -20.31
N VAL A 8 2.22 -32.98 -19.55
CA VAL A 8 1.63 -31.67 -19.26
C VAL A 8 2.75 -30.80 -18.71
N GLU A 9 3.13 -29.80 -19.48
CA GLU A 9 4.11 -28.79 -19.09
C GLU A 9 3.44 -27.99 -17.97
N TRP A 10 3.80 -28.33 -16.73
CA TRP A 10 3.40 -27.58 -15.54
C TRP A 10 3.94 -26.16 -15.72
N THR A 11 3.08 -25.26 -16.21
CA THR A 11 3.34 -23.83 -16.20
C THR A 11 3.58 -23.42 -14.76
N GLN A 12 4.70 -22.75 -14.54
CA GLN A 12 5.10 -22.30 -13.21
C GLN A 12 3.92 -21.59 -12.55
N SER A 13 3.49 -22.08 -11.39
CA SER A 13 2.52 -21.36 -10.59
C SER A 13 3.05 -19.94 -10.36
N PRO A 14 2.24 -18.88 -10.56
CA PRO A 14 2.68 -17.54 -10.24
C PRO A 14 3.15 -17.51 -8.77
N PRO A 15 4.22 -16.75 -8.45
CA PRO A 15 4.75 -16.72 -7.11
C PRO A 15 3.64 -16.38 -6.11
N LEU A 16 3.51 -17.20 -5.06
CA LEU A 16 2.57 -17.00 -3.94
C LEU A 16 3.01 -15.85 -3.00
N ALA A 17 3.91 -14.99 -3.44
CA ALA A 17 4.23 -13.74 -2.77
C ALA A 17 3.31 -12.65 -3.37
N PRO A 18 2.58 -11.87 -2.56
CA PRO A 18 1.98 -10.63 -3.05
C PRO A 18 3.12 -9.83 -3.69
N GLY A 19 2.94 -9.32 -4.91
CA GLY A 19 4.03 -8.66 -5.64
C GLY A 19 4.83 -7.72 -4.72
N ASP A 20 6.10 -8.05 -4.47
CA ASP A 20 6.91 -7.63 -3.31
C ASP A 20 7.32 -6.14 -3.30
N GLY A 21 6.57 -5.27 -3.99
CA GLY A 21 6.80 -3.84 -4.04
C GLY A 21 5.97 -3.05 -3.01
N PRO A 22 6.33 -1.79 -2.73
CA PRO A 22 5.54 -0.90 -1.88
C PRO A 22 4.08 -0.66 -2.35
N ILE A 23 3.77 -1.03 -3.60
CA ILE A 23 2.44 -1.00 -4.22
C ILE A 23 2.18 -2.35 -4.88
N ASP A 24 1.13 -3.05 -4.47
CA ASP A 24 0.61 -4.23 -5.18
C ASP A 24 -0.16 -3.78 -6.44
N VAL A 25 0.52 -3.84 -7.60
CA VAL A 25 -0.04 -3.40 -8.88
C VAL A 25 -1.20 -4.29 -9.36
N ASP A 26 -1.19 -5.58 -9.02
CA ASP A 26 -2.29 -6.47 -9.38
C ASP A 26 -3.54 -6.17 -8.54
N HIS A 27 -3.36 -5.81 -7.27
CA HIS A 27 -4.46 -5.29 -6.44
C HIS A 27 -5.00 -4.00 -7.00
N LEU A 28 -4.12 -3.05 -7.32
CA LEU A 28 -4.51 -1.76 -7.91
C LEU A 28 -5.36 -1.97 -9.17
N ARG A 29 -4.87 -2.80 -10.12
CA ARG A 29 -5.60 -3.17 -11.35
C ARG A 29 -6.99 -3.76 -11.07
N ARG A 30 -7.11 -4.64 -10.07
CA ARG A 30 -8.43 -5.19 -9.69
C ARG A 30 -9.38 -4.12 -9.16
N MET A 31 -8.86 -3.20 -8.35
CA MET A 31 -9.67 -2.13 -7.73
C MET A 31 -10.08 -1.03 -8.70
N THR A 32 -9.33 -0.85 -9.79
CA THR A 32 -9.63 0.11 -10.86
C THR A 32 -10.26 -0.52 -12.09
N LEU A 33 -10.63 -1.80 -12.03
CA LEU A 33 -11.17 -2.58 -13.15
C LEU A 33 -10.25 -2.58 -14.38
N GLY A 34 -8.94 -2.40 -14.17
CA GLY A 34 -7.92 -2.33 -15.21
C GLY A 34 -7.93 -1.03 -16.01
N ASP A 35 -8.60 0.03 -15.55
CA ASP A 35 -8.56 1.35 -16.18
C ASP A 35 -7.25 2.10 -15.82
N PRO A 36 -6.32 2.29 -16.78
CA PRO A 36 -5.03 2.91 -16.50
C PRO A 36 -5.14 4.39 -16.12
N ALA A 37 -6.18 5.11 -16.57
CA ALA A 37 -6.37 6.50 -16.20
C ALA A 37 -6.77 6.59 -14.72
N LEU A 38 -7.68 5.73 -14.29
CA LEU A 38 -8.11 5.65 -12.89
C LEU A 38 -6.96 5.18 -11.98
N GLU A 39 -6.15 4.21 -12.40
CA GLU A 39 -4.94 3.79 -11.67
C GLU A 39 -4.01 4.98 -11.39
N ARG A 40 -3.74 5.79 -12.41
CA ARG A 40 -2.87 6.96 -12.28
C ARG A 40 -3.48 8.03 -11.36
N GLU A 41 -4.79 8.26 -11.49
CA GLU A 41 -5.52 9.22 -10.67
C GLU A 41 -5.44 8.86 -9.18
N VAL A 42 -5.79 7.62 -8.82
CA VAL A 42 -5.82 7.20 -7.41
C VAL A 42 -4.42 7.16 -6.80
N LEU A 43 -3.38 6.79 -7.56
CA LEU A 43 -2.00 6.82 -7.10
C LEU A 43 -1.51 8.25 -6.84
N ALA A 44 -1.81 9.18 -7.75
CA ALA A 44 -1.45 10.60 -7.59
C ALA A 44 -2.15 11.24 -6.39
N MET A 45 -3.45 10.94 -6.20
CA MET A 45 -4.22 11.37 -5.03
C MET A 45 -3.63 10.81 -3.74
N PHE A 46 -3.35 9.50 -3.69
CA PHE A 46 -2.76 8.86 -2.51
C PHE A 46 -1.40 9.46 -2.15
N SER A 47 -0.49 9.65 -3.12
CA SER A 47 0.83 10.24 -2.88
C SER A 47 0.73 11.64 -2.25
N THR A 48 -0.19 12.46 -2.74
CA THR A 48 -0.42 13.82 -2.21
C THR A 48 -1.03 13.79 -0.81
N GLN A 49 -2.09 13.00 -0.62
CA GLN A 49 -2.83 12.95 0.64
C GLN A 49 -2.01 12.32 1.77
N SER A 50 -1.27 11.24 1.49
CA SER A 50 -0.44 10.57 2.49
C SER A 50 0.65 11.47 3.05
N ALA A 51 1.30 12.27 2.18
CA ALA A 51 2.31 13.24 2.61
C ALA A 51 1.72 14.33 3.52
N ARG A 52 0.54 14.86 3.18
CA ARG A 52 -0.17 15.86 3.99
C ARG A 52 -0.54 15.28 5.36
N ILE A 53 -1.17 14.10 5.37
CA ILE A 53 -1.61 13.45 6.61
C ILE A 53 -0.42 13.11 7.52
N LEU A 54 0.70 12.64 6.96
CA LEU A 54 1.91 12.38 7.75
C LEU A 54 2.45 13.66 8.41
N GLY A 55 2.43 14.79 7.69
CA GLY A 55 2.81 16.09 8.25
C GLY A 55 1.91 16.52 9.42
N GLU A 56 0.60 16.26 9.32
CA GLU A 56 -0.35 16.54 10.40
C GLU A 56 -0.15 15.60 11.61
N LEU A 57 0.14 14.32 11.35
CA LEU A 57 0.42 13.32 12.39
C LEU A 57 1.69 13.62 13.20
N ALA A 58 2.66 14.36 12.64
CA ALA A 58 3.88 14.74 13.35
C ALA A 58 3.62 15.61 14.60
N ALA A 59 2.50 16.35 14.62
CA ALA A 59 2.09 17.16 15.77
C ALA A 59 1.25 16.37 16.80
N LEU A 60 0.91 15.10 16.52
CA LEU A 60 0.05 14.25 17.34
C LEU A 60 -1.24 14.95 17.83
N PRO A 61 -2.05 15.51 16.91
CA PRO A 61 -3.30 16.17 17.30
C PRO A 61 -4.32 15.16 17.88
N PRO A 62 -5.38 15.62 18.57
CA PRO A 62 -6.45 14.75 19.07
C PRO A 62 -7.06 13.81 18.02
N GLU A 63 -7.05 14.23 16.76
CA GLU A 63 -7.60 13.54 15.58
C GLU A 63 -6.61 12.55 14.96
N ALA A 64 -5.40 12.41 15.51
CA ALA A 64 -4.37 11.50 14.99
C ALA A 64 -4.86 10.06 14.80
N PRO A 65 -5.66 9.45 15.70
CA PRO A 65 -6.22 8.12 15.46
C PRO A 65 -7.09 8.06 14.19
N THR A 66 -7.92 9.09 13.97
CA THR A 66 -8.78 9.20 12.79
C THR A 66 -7.95 9.36 11.52
N HIS A 67 -6.90 10.18 11.54
CA HIS A 67 -5.98 10.34 10.42
C HIS A 67 -5.26 9.02 10.07
N ALA A 68 -4.77 8.30 11.08
CA ALA A 68 -4.17 6.98 10.88
C ALA A 68 -5.18 5.98 10.30
N HIS A 69 -6.43 6.00 10.79
CA HIS A 69 -7.52 5.17 10.26
C HIS A 69 -7.83 5.47 8.78
N THR A 70 -7.95 6.75 8.41
CA THR A 70 -8.19 7.17 7.04
C THR A 70 -7.05 6.73 6.13
N LEU A 71 -5.81 6.92 6.55
CA LEU A 71 -4.64 6.53 5.76
C LEU A 71 -4.58 5.00 5.59
N LYS A 72 -4.87 4.23 6.64
CA LYS A 72 -5.00 2.76 6.57
C LYS A 72 -6.01 2.33 5.51
N GLY A 73 -7.21 2.92 5.51
CA GLY A 73 -8.25 2.60 4.54
C GLY A 73 -7.83 2.94 3.10
N SER A 74 -7.30 4.14 2.89
CA SER A 74 -6.84 4.60 1.58
C SER A 74 -5.69 3.75 1.03
N ALA A 75 -4.71 3.40 1.88
CA ALA A 75 -3.59 2.56 1.51
C ALA A 75 -4.01 1.15 1.09
N ARG A 76 -4.98 0.54 1.80
CA ARG A 76 -5.54 -0.76 1.42
C ARG A 76 -6.23 -0.72 0.07
N ALA A 77 -6.97 0.35 -0.23
CA ALA A 77 -7.74 0.47 -1.47
C ALA A 77 -6.86 0.53 -2.74
N ILE A 78 -5.60 0.96 -2.61
CA ILE A 78 -4.67 1.10 -3.74
C ILE A 78 -3.53 0.07 -3.71
N GLY A 79 -3.55 -0.88 -2.76
CA GLY A 79 -2.54 -1.93 -2.66
C GLY A 79 -1.24 -1.52 -1.95
N ALA A 80 -1.20 -0.38 -1.24
CA ALA A 80 -0.06 0.02 -0.40
C ALA A 80 -0.10 -0.66 0.96
N PHE A 81 -0.02 -1.99 1.00
CA PHE A 81 -0.26 -2.76 2.22
C PHE A 81 0.74 -2.46 3.35
N GLY A 82 2.01 -2.18 3.04
CA GLY A 82 2.99 -1.76 4.05
C GLY A 82 2.60 -0.46 4.76
N VAL A 83 2.06 0.52 4.02
CA VAL A 83 1.52 1.75 4.62
C VAL A 83 0.29 1.45 5.46
N ALA A 84 -0.60 0.57 5.00
CA ALA A 84 -1.79 0.20 5.73
C ALA A 84 -1.48 -0.48 7.08
N GLU A 85 -0.49 -1.38 7.12
CA GLU A 85 -0.06 -2.01 8.36
C GLU A 85 0.60 -1.01 9.31
N ALA A 86 1.52 -0.17 8.82
CA ALA A 86 2.15 0.85 9.64
C ALA A 86 1.12 1.84 10.23
N ALA A 87 0.11 2.24 9.43
CA ALA A 87 -0.97 3.09 9.87
C ALA A 87 -1.85 2.41 10.93
N ALA A 88 -2.13 1.11 10.79
CA ALA A 88 -2.88 0.34 11.79
C ALA A 88 -2.11 0.24 13.13
N ASN A 89 -0.80 0.04 13.07
CA ASN A 89 0.05 0.01 14.26
C ASN A 89 0.06 1.38 14.98
N LEU A 90 0.16 2.48 14.23
CA LEU A 90 0.07 3.83 14.79
C LEU A 90 -1.31 4.09 15.40
N GLU A 91 -2.41 3.78 14.70
CA GLU A 91 -3.78 3.92 15.19
C GLU A 91 -3.98 3.16 16.52
N THR A 92 -3.42 1.96 16.61
CA THR A 92 -3.48 1.11 17.81
C THR A 92 -2.71 1.75 18.98
N ALA A 93 -1.49 2.24 18.73
CA ALA A 93 -0.69 2.90 19.75
C ALA A 93 -1.39 4.16 20.28
N LEU A 94 -1.92 5.00 19.38
CA LEU A 94 -2.64 6.23 19.73
C LEU A 94 -3.93 5.94 20.51
N SER A 95 -4.70 4.93 20.10
CA SER A 95 -5.96 4.59 20.78
C SER A 95 -5.75 3.90 22.13
N GLY A 96 -4.63 3.19 22.29
CA GLY A 96 -4.24 2.51 23.52
C GLY A 96 -3.44 3.38 24.51
N GLY A 97 -3.06 4.60 24.12
CA GLY A 97 -2.22 5.48 24.94
C GLY A 97 -0.76 5.03 25.07
N SER A 98 -0.30 4.16 24.16
CA SER A 98 1.10 3.73 24.07
C SER A 98 1.95 4.79 23.36
N ASP A 99 3.28 4.73 23.52
CA ASP A 99 4.20 5.64 22.82
C ASP A 99 4.07 5.49 21.28
N PRO A 100 3.66 6.54 20.56
CA PRO A 100 3.48 6.49 19.11
C PRO A 100 4.77 6.74 18.32
N ALA A 101 5.91 7.05 18.96
CA ALA A 101 7.12 7.49 18.27
C ALA A 101 7.64 6.47 17.25
N GLN A 102 7.77 5.19 17.63
CA GLN A 102 8.23 4.14 16.73
C GLN A 102 7.20 3.83 15.63
N PRO A 103 5.90 3.62 15.91
CA PRO A 103 4.89 3.43 14.85
C PRO A 103 4.80 4.61 13.88
N LEU A 104 4.94 5.86 14.36
CA LEU A 104 4.92 7.04 13.51
C LEU A 104 6.13 7.10 12.58
N ALA A 105 7.33 6.77 13.08
CA ALA A 105 8.53 6.68 12.25
C ALA A 105 8.40 5.57 11.19
N ALA A 106 7.88 4.40 11.57
CA ALA A 106 7.63 3.30 10.63
C ALA A 106 6.61 3.70 9.54
N LEU A 107 5.54 4.41 9.91
CA LEU A 107 4.59 4.95 8.95
C LEU A 107 5.24 5.93 7.98
N GLY A 108 6.10 6.82 8.47
CA GLY A 108 6.85 7.76 7.64
C GLY A 108 7.73 7.05 6.60
N ALA A 109 8.44 6.00 7.01
CA ALA A 109 9.26 5.19 6.11
C ALA A 109 8.42 4.48 5.03
N ALA A 110 7.34 3.81 5.43
CA ALA A 110 6.45 3.12 4.50
C ALA A 110 5.82 4.08 3.47
N ILE A 111 5.42 5.29 3.90
CA ILE A 111 4.88 6.32 2.98
C ILE A 111 5.96 6.77 2.01
N ALA A 112 7.21 6.96 2.46
CA ALA A 112 8.30 7.36 1.58
C ALA A 112 8.55 6.31 0.48
N GLU A 113 8.62 5.02 0.86
CA GLU A 113 8.78 3.91 -0.08
C GLU A 113 7.62 3.82 -1.09
N ALA A 114 6.37 3.92 -0.60
CA ALA A 114 5.19 3.91 -1.46
C ALA A 114 5.19 5.09 -2.45
N ARG A 115 5.57 6.29 -2.00
CA ARG A 115 5.63 7.48 -2.87
C ARG A 115 6.71 7.36 -3.94
N THR A 116 7.88 6.85 -3.60
CA THR A 116 8.93 6.56 -4.60
C THR A 116 8.44 5.54 -5.63
N ALA A 117 7.76 4.47 -5.20
CA ALA A 117 7.18 3.50 -6.12
C ALA A 117 6.11 4.13 -7.03
N ILE A 118 5.24 4.99 -6.49
CA ILE A 118 4.23 5.71 -7.25
C ILE A 118 4.85 6.62 -8.31
N GLU A 119 5.89 7.39 -7.96
CA GLU A 119 6.61 8.24 -8.92
C GLU A 119 7.18 7.42 -10.09
N LEU A 120 7.75 6.25 -9.79
CA LEU A 120 8.24 5.32 -10.82
C LEU A 120 7.13 4.74 -11.70
N ILE A 121 5.92 4.52 -11.15
CA ILE A 121 4.77 4.04 -11.93
C ILE A 121 4.22 5.16 -12.82
N LEU A 122 4.04 6.36 -12.28
CA LEU A 122 3.48 7.50 -13.01
C LEU A 122 4.44 8.07 -14.06
N GLY A 123 5.75 7.94 -13.87
CA GLY A 123 6.77 8.36 -14.83
C GLY A 123 6.93 7.44 -16.05
N ARG A 124 6.27 6.28 -16.08
CA ARG A 124 6.24 5.41 -17.27
C ARG A 124 5.28 5.98 -18.31
N PRO A 125 5.70 6.10 -19.58
CA PRO A 125 4.87 6.60 -20.68
C PRO A 125 3.75 5.64 -21.06
#